data_AF-A0A7W5BAH5-F1
#
_entry.id   AF-A0A7W5BAH5-F1
#
_cell.length_a   1.000
_cell.length_b   1.000
_cell.length_c   1.000
_cell.angle_alpha   90.00
_cell.angle_beta   90.00
_cell.angle_gamma   90.00
#
_symmetry.space_group_name_H-M   'P 1'
#
loop_
_entity.id
_entity.type
_entity.pdbx_description
1 polymer ?
#
loop_
_entity_poly.entity_id
_entity_poly.type
_entity_poly.pdbx_seq_one_letter_code
_entity_poly.pdbx_strand_id
1 'polypeptide(L)' 'MFKKLAVFLFAAAAALSASITTAIAAPGGCLAQCRLDYNECLGSGIDSAACRRELLQCNRDCRYPPA' A
#
# COMPACT_ATOMS: atom_id res chain seq x y z
N MET A 1 6.63 13.66 -45.94
CA MET A 1 7.38 14.12 -44.74
C MET A 1 6.43 14.07 -43.54
N PHE A 2 6.38 12.96 -42.80
CA PHE A 2 5.44 12.74 -41.67
C PHE A 2 6.17 12.24 -40.42
N LYS A 3 7.22 12.95 -39.98
CA LYS A 3 8.08 12.57 -38.84
C LYS A 3 7.85 13.43 -37.59
N LYS A 4 6.78 14.24 -37.53
CA LYS A 4 6.55 15.21 -36.44
C LYS A 4 5.33 14.92 -35.55
N LEU A 5 4.64 13.79 -35.72
CA LEU A 5 3.42 13.47 -34.97
C LEU A 5 3.62 12.58 -33.74
N ALA A 6 4.84 12.11 -33.46
CA ALA A 6 5.09 11.21 -32.33
C ALA A 6 5.37 11.93 -30.99
N VAL A 7 5.52 13.26 -30.99
CA VAL A 7 5.99 13.99 -29.80
C VAL A 7 4.84 14.45 -28.89
N PHE A 8 3.59 14.43 -29.35
CA PHE A 8 2.45 14.97 -28.57
C PHE A 8 1.69 13.95 -27.71
N LEU A 9 2.14 12.70 -27.60
CA LEU A 9 1.43 11.64 -26.86
C LEU A 9 2.03 11.28 -25.48
N PHE A 10 2.98 12.06 -24.96
CA PHE A 10 3.62 11.79 -23.66
C PHE A 10 3.26 12.79 -22.55
N ALA A 11 2.12 13.48 -22.64
CA ALA A 11 1.69 14.47 -21.65
C ALA A 11 0.41 14.07 -20.88
N ALA A 12 0.08 12.78 -20.78
CA ALA A 12 -1.14 12.30 -20.12
C ALA A 12 -0.92 11.33 -18.95
N ALA A 13 0.31 11.11 -18.48
CA ALA A 13 0.59 10.13 -17.44
C ALA A 13 0.74 10.71 -16.01
N ALA A 14 0.70 12.03 -15.82
CA ALA A 14 0.99 12.65 -14.53
C ALA A 14 -0.21 12.81 -13.58
N ALA A 15 -1.38 12.22 -13.87
CA ALA A 15 -2.61 12.48 -13.10
C ALA A 15 -3.13 11.29 -12.27
N LEU A 16 -2.46 10.13 -12.23
CA LEU A 16 -3.09 8.88 -11.74
C LEU A 16 -2.45 8.21 -10.52
N SER A 17 -1.60 8.90 -9.75
CA SER A 17 -1.03 8.28 -8.54
C SER A 17 -1.23 9.09 -7.27
N ALA A 18 -2.19 10.01 -7.26
CA ALA A 18 -2.90 10.34 -6.02
C ALA A 18 -4.04 9.32 -5.85
N SER A 19 -3.69 8.04 -5.73
CA SER A 19 -4.62 7.02 -5.20
C SER A 19 -4.80 7.33 -3.72
N ILE A 20 -5.60 8.36 -3.46
CA ILE A 20 -6.19 8.64 -2.16
C ILE A 20 -7.21 7.52 -1.95
N THR A 21 -6.72 6.34 -1.63
CA THR A 21 -7.49 5.42 -0.82
C THR A 21 -7.21 5.84 0.61
N THR A 22 -7.74 7.00 1.01
CA THR A 22 -8.25 7.13 2.37
C THR A 22 -9.40 6.14 2.46
N ALA A 23 -9.06 4.85 2.56
CA ALA A 23 -9.88 3.91 3.28
C ALA A 23 -9.97 4.56 4.64
N ILE A 24 -11.11 5.19 4.88
CA ILE A 24 -11.56 5.62 6.18
C ILE A 24 -11.63 4.30 6.93
N ALA A 25 -10.50 3.90 7.50
CA ALA A 25 -10.39 2.73 8.31
C ALA A 25 -11.22 3.09 9.52
N ALA A 26 -12.48 2.66 9.51
CA ALA A 26 -13.14 2.34 10.76
C ALA A 26 -12.09 1.66 11.64
N PRO A 27 -11.95 1.97 12.93
CA PRO A 27 -10.83 1.50 13.75
C PRO A 27 -10.57 -0.03 13.70
N GLY A 28 -11.56 -0.83 13.25
CA GLY A 28 -11.39 -2.26 12.95
C GLY A 28 -10.72 -2.61 11.60
N GLY A 29 -10.82 -1.76 10.57
CA GLY A 29 -10.28 -2.00 9.23
C GLY A 29 -8.74 -2.00 9.18
N CYS A 30 -8.10 -1.14 9.98
CA CYS A 30 -6.65 -1.08 10.05
C CYS A 30 -6.06 -2.39 10.63
N LEU A 31 -6.60 -2.84 11.77
CA LEU A 31 -6.16 -4.10 12.39
C LEU A 31 -6.48 -5.33 11.51
N ALA A 32 -7.59 -5.29 10.77
CA ALA A 32 -7.93 -6.33 9.80
C ALA A 32 -6.88 -6.40 8.67
N GLN A 33 -6.44 -5.25 8.15
CA GLN A 33 -5.40 -5.18 7.13
C GLN A 33 -4.07 -5.74 7.63
N CYS A 34 -3.63 -5.36 8.84
CA CYS A 34 -2.41 -5.92 9.44
C CYS A 34 -2.44 -7.46 9.50
N ARG A 35 -3.61 -8.04 9.75
CA ARG A 35 -3.79 -9.50 9.79
C ARG A 35 -3.72 -10.13 8.39
N LEU A 36 -4.24 -9.45 7.37
CA LEU A 36 -4.13 -9.91 5.98
C LEU A 36 -2.66 -9.89 5.54
N ASP A 37 -1.96 -8.78 5.76
CA ASP A 37 -0.55 -8.61 5.42
C ASP A 37 0.32 -9.66 6.13
N TYR A 38 0.02 -9.98 7.39
CA TYR A 38 0.69 -11.06 8.12
C TYR A 38 0.51 -12.44 7.45
N ASN A 39 -0.71 -12.76 7.01
CA ASN A 39 -0.96 -14.05 6.33
C ASN A 39 -0.28 -14.10 4.97
N GLU A 40 -0.24 -12.98 4.25
CA GLU A 40 0.48 -12.87 2.97
C GLU A 40 1.99 -13.02 3.16
N CYS A 41 2.55 -12.41 4.22
CA CYS A 41 3.95 -12.55 4.59
C CYS A 41 4.31 -14.02 4.87
N LEU A 42 3.47 -14.75 5.63
CA LEU A 42 3.65 -16.18 5.86
C LEU A 42 3.52 -17.00 4.56
N GLY A 43 2.57 -16.65 3.70
CA GLY A 43 2.35 -17.31 2.40
C GLY A 43 3.51 -17.10 1.42
N SER A 44 4.26 -16.01 1.59
CA SER A 44 5.44 -15.67 0.77
C SER A 44 6.71 -16.42 1.20
N GLY A 45 6.63 -17.29 2.22
CA GLY A 45 7.78 -18.04 2.74
C GLY A 45 8.78 -17.20 3.53
N ILE A 46 8.37 -16.00 3.97
CA ILE A 46 9.17 -15.14 4.86
C ILE A 46 9.20 -15.78 6.26
N ASP A 47 10.31 -15.58 6.97
CA ASP A 47 10.46 -16.04 8.35
C ASP A 47 9.29 -15.56 9.23
N SER A 48 8.69 -16.51 9.95
CA SER A 48 7.51 -16.24 10.78
C SER A 48 7.76 -15.20 11.89
N ALA A 49 9.00 -15.10 12.40
CA ALA A 49 9.35 -14.08 13.39
C ALA A 49 9.50 -12.70 12.75
N ALA A 50 9.99 -12.61 11.51
CA ALA A 50 9.95 -11.37 10.73
C ALA A 50 8.50 -10.90 10.49
N CYS A 51 7.62 -11.77 9.97
CA CYS A 51 6.21 -11.43 9.76
C CYS A 51 5.52 -11.00 11.06
N ARG A 52 5.82 -11.67 12.19
CA ARG A 52 5.26 -11.31 13.49
C ARG A 52 5.70 -9.92 13.95
N ARG A 53 6.94 -9.51 13.68
CA ARG A 53 7.42 -8.15 14.02
C ARG A 53 6.64 -7.09 13.24
N GLU A 54 6.43 -7.31 11.95
CA GLU A 54 5.65 -6.41 11.09
C GLU A 54 4.20 -6.31 11.55
N LEU A 55 3.56 -7.42 11.89
CA LEU A 55 2.21 -7.42 12.46
C LEU A 55 2.12 -6.60 13.76
N LEU A 56 3.10 -6.74 14.66
CA LEU A 56 3.14 -5.99 15.91
C LEU A 56 3.30 -4.49 15.67
N GLN A 57 4.13 -4.11 14.71
CA GLN A 57 4.33 -2.72 14.32
C GLN A 57 3.08 -2.14 13.68
N CYS A 58 2.48 -2.83 12.70
CA CYS A 58 1.23 -2.42 12.08
C CYS A 58 0.11 -2.24 13.12
N ASN A 59 -0.03 -3.17 14.07
CA ASN A 59 -1.02 -3.03 15.16
C ASN A 59 -0.76 -1.82 16.07
N ARG A 60 0.51 -1.45 16.28
CA ARG A 60 0.90 -0.26 17.06
C ARG A 60 0.53 1.00 16.29
N ASP A 61 0.87 1.06 15.01
CA ASP A 61 0.59 2.21 14.14
C ASP A 61 -0.92 2.41 13.94
N CYS A 62 -1.70 1.32 13.85
CA CYS A 62 -3.17 1.39 13.83
C CYS A 62 -3.77 1.93 15.13
N ARG A 63 -3.17 1.63 16.28
CA ARG A 63 -3.65 2.10 17.59
C ARG A 63 -3.17 3.52 17.93
N TYR A 64 -1.99 3.87 17.47
CA TYR A 64 -1.31 5.13 17.72
C TYR A 64 -0.74 5.65 16.41
N PRO A 65 -1.61 6.14 15.50
CA PRO A 65 -1.14 6.64 14.22
C PRO A 65 -0.17 7.80 14.46
N PRO A 66 1.01 7.81 13.79
CA PRO A 66 1.90 8.95 13.85
C PRO A 66 1.16 10.21 13.37
N ALA A 67 1.37 11.33 14.07
CA ALA A 67 0.73 12.62 13.81
C ALA A 67 1.15 13.24 12.48
#